data_AF-A0A831XFY5-F1
#
_entry.id   AF-A0A831XFY5-F1
#
_cell.length_a   1.000
_cell.length_b   1.000
_cell.length_c   1.000
_cell.angle_alpha   90.00
_cell.angle_beta   90.00
_cell.angle_gamma   90.00
#
_symmetry.space_group_name_H-M   'P 1'
#
loop_
_entity.id
_entity.type
_entity.pdbx_description
1 polymer ?
#
loop_
_entity_poly.entity_id
_entity_poly.type
_entity_poly.pdbx_seq_one_letter_code
_entity_poly.pdbx_strand_id
1 'polypeptide(L)'
;MKGRGVVPWLPHTKVIKSHQQPLGAVLYLLDCQEGRCESLQLYAGFSMEKPTTLERINAWNWEHRFSRAYLDADGDPALEADLDLSGEVAEGAIRAFLDLFEKSLRAFAAWIGFD
;
A
#
# COMPACT_ATOMS: atom_id res chain seq x y z
N MET A 1 7.47 10.59 -17.73
CA MET A 1 6.31 9.86 -18.31
C MET A 1 6.69 8.41 -18.59
N LYS A 2 6.22 7.48 -17.73
CA LYS A 2 5.97 6.03 -17.92
C LYS A 2 6.36 5.31 -16.64
N GLY A 3 5.32 4.84 -15.95
CA GLY A 3 5.35 4.07 -14.72
C GLY A 3 3.89 3.81 -14.37
N ARG A 4 3.18 3.14 -15.29
CA ARG A 4 1.83 2.67 -14.99
C ARG A 4 2.03 1.57 -13.95
N GLY A 5 1.83 1.91 -12.68
CA GLY A 5 1.82 0.98 -11.53
C GLY A 5 0.71 -0.04 -11.65
N VAL A 6 0.82 -0.90 -12.66
CA VAL A 6 0.03 -2.11 -12.78
C VAL A 6 0.85 -3.15 -12.04
N VAL A 7 0.50 -3.37 -10.77
CA VAL A 7 0.99 -4.51 -9.99
C VAL A 7 0.62 -5.77 -10.81
N PRO A 8 1.59 -6.51 -11.38
CA PRO A 8 1.31 -7.50 -12.43
C PRO A 8 0.49 -8.72 -11.99
N TRP A 9 0.16 -8.85 -10.70
CA TRP A 9 -0.35 -10.08 -10.09
C TRP A 9 -1.86 -10.08 -9.79
N LEU A 10 -2.62 -9.01 -10.06
CA LEU A 10 -4.00 -8.88 -9.58
C LEU A 10 -5.04 -8.84 -10.73
N PRO A 11 -5.49 -10.01 -11.25
CA PRO A 11 -6.32 -10.10 -12.45
C PRO A 11 -7.77 -9.59 -12.32
N HIS A 12 -8.26 -9.20 -11.13
CA HIS A 12 -9.66 -8.77 -10.93
C HIS A 12 -9.78 -7.62 -9.93
N THR A 13 -9.25 -6.44 -10.30
CA THR A 13 -9.06 -5.34 -9.33
C THR A 13 -9.91 -4.12 -9.65
N LYS A 14 -10.70 -3.64 -8.69
CA LYS A 14 -11.29 -2.29 -8.74
C LYS A 14 -10.38 -1.31 -8.00
N VAL A 15 -10.04 -0.21 -8.66
CA VAL A 15 -9.07 0.79 -8.18
C VAL A 15 -9.76 2.06 -7.74
N ILE A 16 -9.48 2.51 -6.51
CA ILE A 16 -9.85 3.83 -6.00
C ILE A 16 -8.56 4.58 -5.66
N LYS A 17 -8.35 5.77 -6.24
CA LYS A 17 -7.17 6.60 -5.98
C LYS A 17 -7.51 7.75 -5.04
N SER A 18 -6.65 8.04 -4.08
CA SER A 18 -6.71 9.29 -3.31
C SER A 18 -6.26 10.47 -4.18
N HIS A 19 -7.04 11.55 -4.22
CA HIS A 19 -6.83 12.66 -5.17
C HIS A 19 -6.18 13.92 -4.55
N GLN A 20 -5.89 13.94 -3.24
CA GLN A 20 -5.69 15.21 -2.51
C GLN A 20 -4.44 15.30 -1.61
N GLN A 21 -3.41 14.46 -1.76
CA GLN A 21 -2.18 14.52 -0.95
C GLN A 21 -0.93 14.39 -1.84
N PRO A 22 0.23 14.97 -1.46
CA PRO A 22 1.50 14.76 -2.18
C PRO A 22 1.91 13.27 -2.20
N LEU A 23 1.51 12.53 -1.16
CA LEU A 23 1.61 11.08 -1.09
C LEU A 23 0.33 10.43 -1.65
N GLY A 24 0.46 9.76 -2.79
CA GLY A 24 -0.62 9.03 -3.43
C GLY A 24 -0.66 7.58 -2.95
N ALA A 25 -1.86 7.11 -2.61
CA ALA A 25 -2.13 5.70 -2.35
C ALA A 25 -3.31 5.21 -3.22
N VAL A 26 -3.27 3.91 -3.51
CA VAL A 26 -4.29 3.20 -4.27
C VAL A 26 -4.95 2.18 -3.36
N LEU A 27 -6.27 2.19 -3.30
CA LEU A 27 -7.08 1.13 -2.72
C LEU A 27 -7.52 0.18 -3.82
N TYR A 28 -7.18 -1.08 -3.65
CA TYR A 28 -7.59 -2.21 -4.46
C TYR A 28 -8.69 -2.98 -3.73
N LEU A 29 -9.80 -3.24 -4.43
CA LEU A 29 -10.77 -4.25 -4.04
C LEU A 29 -10.43 -5.52 -4.78
N LEU A 30 -10.19 -6.59 -4.04
CA LEU A 30 -9.63 -7.84 -4.52
C LEU A 30 -10.57 -9.01 -4.21
N ASP A 31 -10.37 -10.11 -4.94
CA ASP A 31 -11.14 -11.36 -4.78
C ASP A 31 -12.65 -11.14 -4.89
N CYS A 32 -13.07 -10.33 -5.86
CA CYS A 32 -14.47 -9.93 -5.98
C CYS A 32 -15.33 -10.97 -6.72
N GLN A 33 -16.41 -11.41 -6.07
CA GLN A 33 -17.43 -12.29 -6.62
C GLN A 33 -18.83 -11.73 -6.33
N GLU A 34 -19.70 -11.70 -7.36
CA GLU A 34 -21.11 -11.29 -7.23
C GLU A 34 -21.33 -9.93 -6.53
N GLY A 35 -20.40 -8.98 -6.73
CA GLY A 35 -20.50 -7.63 -6.16
C GLY A 35 -20.00 -7.48 -4.73
N ARG A 36 -19.46 -8.55 -4.12
CA ARG A 36 -18.71 -8.51 -2.85
C ARG A 36 -17.24 -8.81 -3.11
N CYS A 37 -16.36 -8.26 -2.28
CA CYS A 37 -14.90 -8.46 -2.37
C CYS A 37 -14.41 -9.00 -1.03
N GLU A 38 -13.51 -9.99 -1.07
CA GLU A 38 -13.03 -10.69 0.12
C GLU A 38 -11.75 -10.09 0.68
N SER A 39 -11.13 -9.13 -0.01
CA SER A 39 -9.96 -8.45 0.52
C SER A 39 -9.82 -7.01 0.00
N LEU A 40 -9.20 -6.17 0.83
CA LEU A 40 -8.74 -4.84 0.47
C LEU A 40 -7.22 -4.81 0.50
N GLN A 41 -6.61 -4.08 -0.43
CA GLN A 41 -5.20 -3.75 -0.37
C GLN A 41 -4.99 -2.26 -0.57
N LEU A 42 -4.21 -1.64 0.32
CA LEU A 42 -3.68 -0.31 0.13
C LEU A 42 -2.23 -0.41 -0.34
N TYR A 43 -1.92 0.32 -1.41
CA TYR A 43 -0.60 0.33 -2.04
C TYR A 43 -0.14 1.77 -2.26
N ALA A 44 1.14 2.02 -1.98
CA ALA A 44 1.84 3.24 -2.38
C ALA A 44 3.23 2.89 -2.92
N GLY A 45 3.55 3.41 -4.10
CA GLY A 45 4.88 3.30 -4.71
C GLY A 45 5.59 4.65 -4.69
N PHE A 46 6.90 4.63 -4.49
CA PHE A 46 7.74 5.81 -4.32
C PHE A 46 8.85 5.83 -5.36
N SER A 47 8.75 6.71 -6.35
CA SER A 47 9.83 6.87 -7.33
C SER A 47 10.88 7.83 -6.78
N MET A 48 12.09 7.33 -6.54
CA MET A 48 13.13 8.08 -5.84
C MET A 48 14.36 8.33 -6.73
N GLU A 49 14.90 9.55 -6.72
CA GLU A 49 16.19 9.82 -7.38
C GLU A 49 17.35 9.07 -6.70
N LYS A 50 17.28 8.94 -5.37
CA LYS A 50 18.25 8.21 -4.57
C LYS A 50 17.59 6.93 -4.04
N PRO A 51 18.05 5.75 -4.48
CA PRO A 51 17.47 4.49 -4.04
C PRO A 51 17.73 4.26 -2.55
N THR A 52 16.75 3.66 -1.87
CA THR A 52 16.93 3.12 -0.51
C THR A 52 17.56 1.73 -0.56
N THR A 53 17.94 1.16 0.59
CA THR A 53 18.57 -0.17 0.66
C THR A 53 17.62 -1.24 1.19
N LEU A 54 17.89 -2.51 0.85
CA LEU A 54 17.13 -3.64 1.37
C LEU A 54 17.21 -3.75 2.90
N GLU A 55 18.34 -3.38 3.50
CA GLU A 55 18.50 -3.35 4.97
C GLU A 55 17.55 -2.33 5.60
N ARG A 56 17.41 -1.14 5.00
CA ARG A 56 16.50 -0.10 5.48
C ARG A 56 15.03 -0.51 5.31
N ILE A 57 14.70 -1.21 4.23
CA ILE A 57 13.37 -1.77 4.01
C ILE A 57 13.07 -2.91 4.98
N ASN A 58 14.01 -3.83 5.21
CA ASN A 58 13.83 -4.93 6.15
C ASN A 58 13.69 -4.42 7.59
N ALA A 59 14.43 -3.38 7.96
CA ALA A 59 14.29 -2.71 9.26
C ALA A 59 12.88 -2.14 9.46
N TRP A 60 12.26 -1.55 8.41
CA TRP A 60 10.86 -1.11 8.49
C TRP A 60 9.93 -2.26 8.89
N ASN A 61 10.02 -3.40 8.19
CA ASN A 61 9.18 -4.58 8.46
C ASN A 61 9.41 -5.20 9.84
N TRP A 62 10.61 -5.02 10.41
CA TRP A 62 10.91 -5.44 11.77
C TRP A 62 10.30 -4.52 12.82
N GLU A 63 10.31 -3.20 12.57
CA GLU A 63 9.88 -2.19 13.54
C GLU A 63 8.38 -1.83 13.43
N HIS A 64 7.73 -2.10 12.30
CA HIS A 64 6.36 -1.69 12.01
C HIS A 64 5.49 -2.89 11.64
N ARG A 65 4.36 -3.04 12.35
CA ARG A 65 3.52 -4.25 12.27
C ARG A 65 2.38 -4.19 11.25
N PHE A 66 1.93 -3.00 10.87
CA PHE A 66 0.66 -2.82 10.15
C PHE A 66 0.80 -2.41 8.70
N SER A 67 2.03 -2.46 8.19
CA SER A 67 2.32 -2.37 6.77
C SER A 67 3.57 -3.19 6.48
N ARG A 68 3.72 -3.63 5.23
CA ARG A 68 4.95 -4.21 4.72
C ARG A 68 5.55 -3.28 3.68
N ALA A 69 6.87 -3.30 3.58
CA ALA A 69 7.61 -2.59 2.55
C ALA A 69 8.53 -3.57 1.79
N TYR A 70 8.74 -3.27 0.52
CA TYR A 70 9.66 -4.00 -0.37
C TYR A 70 10.17 -3.06 -1.48
N LEU A 71 11.20 -3.48 -2.21
CA LEU A 71 11.58 -2.84 -3.47
C LEU A 71 10.86 -3.58 -4.59
N ASP A 72 10.21 -2.84 -5.49
CA ASP A 72 9.54 -3.43 -6.65
C ASP A 72 10.55 -3.89 -7.72
N ALA A 73 10.03 -4.32 -8.88
CA ALA A 73 10.85 -4.84 -9.97
C ALA A 73 11.82 -3.79 -10.58
N ASP A 74 11.51 -2.50 -10.43
CA ASP A 74 12.33 -1.39 -10.90
C ASP A 74 13.28 -0.87 -9.78
N GLY A 75 13.17 -1.44 -8.57
CA GLY A 75 13.96 -1.04 -7.40
C GLY A 75 13.35 0.12 -6.61
N ASP A 76 12.14 0.55 -6.96
CA ASP A 76 11.43 1.62 -6.27
C ASP A 76 10.77 1.07 -4.99
N PRO A 77 10.81 1.80 -3.86
CA PRO A 77 10.14 1.37 -2.65
C PRO A 77 8.62 1.32 -2.83
N ALA A 78 8.02 0.29 -2.25
CA ALA A 78 6.58 0.13 -2.13
C ALA A 78 6.19 -0.08 -0.67
N LEU A 79 5.02 0.44 -0.29
CA LEU A 79 4.36 0.21 0.99
C LEU A 79 2.99 -0.39 0.75
N GLU A 80 2.69 -1.48 1.45
CA GLU A 80 1.41 -2.18 1.34
C GLU A 80 0.80 -2.48 2.71
N ALA A 81 -0.53 -2.52 2.75
CA ALA A 81 -1.28 -3.15 3.83
C ALA A 81 -2.53 -3.83 3.27
N ASP A 82 -2.86 -5.00 3.81
CA ASP A 82 -3.99 -5.80 3.39
C ASP A 82 -5.02 -5.90 4.53
N LEU A 83 -6.31 -5.95 4.19
CA LEU A 83 -7.40 -6.25 5.11
C LEU A 83 -8.26 -7.37 4.53
N ASP A 84 -8.36 -8.48 5.27
CA ASP A 84 -9.25 -9.59 4.95
C ASP A 84 -10.70 -9.22 5.30
N LEU A 85 -11.59 -9.41 4.34
CA LEU A 85 -13.04 -9.17 4.41
C LEU A 85 -13.86 -10.47 4.26
N SER A 86 -13.22 -11.65 4.22
CA SER A 86 -13.90 -12.94 4.07
C SER A 86 -14.86 -13.26 5.22
N GLY A 87 -14.64 -12.65 6.39
CA GLY A 87 -15.50 -12.73 7.57
C GLY A 87 -16.35 -11.48 7.83
N GLU A 88 -17.00 -11.43 9.00
CA GLU A 88 -17.68 -10.22 9.46
C GLU A 88 -16.65 -9.16 9.86
N VAL A 89 -16.63 -8.04 9.12
CA VAL A 89 -15.77 -6.89 9.41
C VAL A 89 -16.63 -5.70 9.77
N ALA A 90 -16.44 -5.18 10.99
CA ALA A 90 -17.12 -3.97 11.43
C ALA A 90 -16.65 -2.75 10.62
N GLU A 91 -17.55 -1.82 10.32
CA GLU A 91 -17.21 -0.58 9.62
C GLU A 91 -16.06 0.18 10.31
N GLY A 92 -16.05 0.18 11.65
CA GLY A 92 -14.97 0.78 12.44
C GLY A 92 -13.60 0.17 12.20
N ALA A 93 -13.51 -1.13 11.90
CA ALA A 93 -12.26 -1.80 11.58
C ALA A 93 -11.73 -1.35 10.20
N ILE A 94 -12.62 -1.17 9.22
CA ILE A 94 -12.25 -0.63 7.90
C ILE A 94 -11.73 0.80 8.04
N ARG A 95 -12.40 1.65 8.82
CA ARG A 95 -11.93 3.03 9.09
C ARG A 95 -10.57 3.03 9.78
N ALA A 96 -10.39 2.20 10.80
CA ALA A 96 -9.11 2.08 11.51
C ALA A 96 -7.97 1.59 10.60
N PHE A 97 -8.26 0.66 9.68
CA PHE A 97 -7.32 0.19 8.66
C PHE A 97 -6.86 1.33 7.74
N LEU A 98 -7.80 2.12 7.21
CA LEU A 98 -7.49 3.29 6.37
C LEU A 98 -6.62 4.31 7.13
N ASP A 99 -7.00 4.66 8.36
CA ASP A 99 -6.28 5.63 9.21
C ASP A 99 -4.86 5.16 9.55
N LEU A 100 -4.71 3.85 9.82
CA LEU A 100 -3.44 3.25 10.18
C LEU A 100 -2.48 3.17 8.98
N PHE A 101 -3.01 2.87 7.81
CA PHE A 101 -2.23 2.96 6.58
C PHE A 101 -1.81 4.40 6.29
N GLU A 102 -2.68 5.39 6.47
CA GLU A 102 -2.33 6.79 6.25
C GLU A 102 -1.18 7.26 7.19
N LYS A 103 -1.18 6.79 8.44
CA LYS A 103 -0.07 7.00 9.38
C LYS A 103 1.21 6.30 8.93
N SER A 104 1.09 5.04 8.51
CA SER A 104 2.22 4.25 8.02
C SER A 104 2.82 4.85 6.75
N LEU A 105 1.99 5.37 5.85
CA LEU A 105 2.38 6.03 4.60
C LEU A 105 3.26 7.24 4.87
N ARG A 106 2.84 8.12 5.77
CA ARG A 106 3.62 9.30 6.17
C ARG A 106 4.92 8.90 6.87
N ALA A 107 4.84 7.96 7.81
CA ALA A 107 6.02 7.50 8.55
C ALA A 107 7.03 6.83 7.61
N PHE A 108 6.57 6.03 6.64
CA PHE A 108 7.43 5.35 5.68
C PHE A 108 8.06 6.33 4.68
N ALA A 109 7.30 7.30 4.18
CA ALA A 109 7.83 8.36 3.31
C ALA A 109 9.00 9.09 4.00
N ALA A 110 8.80 9.51 5.26
CA ALA A 110 9.86 10.11 6.07
C ALA A 110 11.01 9.13 6.35
N TRP A 111 10.69 7.85 6.59
CA TRP A 111 11.69 6.80 6.81
C TRP A 111 12.59 6.63 5.59
N ILE A 112 12.07 6.57 4.38
CA ILE A 112 12.92 6.41 3.18
C ILE A 112 13.53 7.73 2.69
N GLY A 113 13.14 8.87 3.26
CA GLY A 113 13.61 10.19 2.83
C GLY A 113 12.94 10.66 1.54
N PHE A 114 11.64 10.38 1.39
CA PHE A 114 10.81 10.84 0.29
C PHE A 114 10.13 12.15 0.68
N ASP A 115 10.46 13.23 -0.02
CA ASP A 115 9.93 14.59 0.16
C ASP A 115 8.80 14.91 -0.83
#